data_AF-A0A158P0C1-F1
#
_entry.id   AF-A0A158P0C1-F1
#
_cell.length_a   1.000
_cell.length_b   1.000
_cell.length_c   1.000
_cell.angle_alpha   90.00
_cell.angle_beta   90.00
_cell.angle_gamma   90.00
#
_symmetry.space_group_name_H-M   'P 1'
#
loop_
_entity.id
_entity.type
_entity.pdbx_description
1 polymer ?
#
loop_
_entity_poly.entity_id
_entity_poly.type
_entity_poly.pdbx_seq_one_letter_code
_entity_poly.pdbx_strand_id
1 'polypeptide(L)'
;MKKFSQNSPIIFNYIENMEYSIQPIRWLLKPISVWPVMDSSITEKISSVILLIACIFLIISILVPCALAIFLDETKDVNMKIRDFGPLSNWMLASFKYTSLLIHVGDIRQCIKHIETDWRAITKFEEQKVMLRNARIGRFIAIFSAVFMHSGVFSYSIFRGMTLGESIVKGNNASERSLPFAFYNKILDTTTSPMYEIVFTIQCLSTFVVNSVTVSACCLTSVFVLHACGQLKILMSLLDSLINERNKKTDFSQQKFAIIVEHHLRVLR
;
A
#
# COMPACT_ATOMS: atom_id res chain seq x y z
N MET A 1 -58.17 -1.42 -16.84
CA MET A 1 -56.87 -1.76 -17.46
C MET A 1 -55.73 -1.31 -16.55
N LYS A 2 -55.11 -2.25 -15.81
CA LYS A 2 -53.92 -1.98 -14.99
C LYS A 2 -52.70 -2.03 -15.91
N LYS A 3 -51.99 -0.90 -16.02
CA LYS A 3 -50.76 -0.78 -16.81
C LYS A 3 -49.64 -1.47 -16.02
N PHE A 4 -49.07 -2.53 -16.59
CA PHE A 4 -47.92 -3.26 -16.04
C PHE A 4 -46.75 -2.31 -15.79
N SER A 5 -46.15 -2.39 -14.60
CA SER A 5 -44.90 -1.72 -14.29
C SER A 5 -43.80 -2.27 -15.20
N GLN A 6 -43.26 -1.41 -16.07
CA GLN A 6 -42.00 -1.67 -16.73
C GLN A 6 -40.92 -1.75 -15.65
N ASN A 7 -40.47 -2.96 -15.33
CA ASN A 7 -39.19 -3.16 -14.65
C ASN A 7 -38.12 -2.75 -15.66
N SER A 8 -37.67 -1.50 -15.57
CA SER A 8 -36.41 -1.09 -16.19
C SER A 8 -35.30 -2.03 -15.70
N PRO A 9 -34.43 -2.54 -16.58
CA PRO A 9 -33.27 -3.30 -16.14
C PRO A 9 -32.43 -2.35 -15.29
N ILE A 10 -32.27 -2.67 -14.00
CA ILE A 10 -31.34 -1.96 -13.13
C ILE A 10 -29.95 -2.23 -13.70
N ILE A 11 -29.40 -1.27 -14.45
CA ILE A 11 -28.02 -1.33 -14.91
C ILE A 11 -27.16 -1.10 -13.66
N PHE A 12 -26.73 -2.18 -13.02
CA PHE A 12 -25.69 -2.09 -12.02
C PHE A 12 -24.43 -1.53 -12.69
N ASN A 13 -23.97 -0.36 -12.22
CA ASN A 13 -22.68 0.18 -12.65
C ASN A 13 -21.54 -0.58 -11.95
N TYR A 14 -21.42 -1.88 -12.23
CA TYR A 14 -20.40 -2.73 -11.61
C TYR A 14 -18.98 -2.21 -11.90
N ILE A 15 -18.78 -1.56 -13.05
CA ILE A 15 -17.50 -0.94 -13.45
C ILE A 15 -17.09 0.13 -12.44
N GLU A 16 -18.00 1.04 -12.09
CA GLU A 16 -17.72 2.11 -11.12
C GLU A 16 -17.43 1.56 -9.72
N ASN A 17 -18.19 0.56 -9.26
CA ASN A 17 -18.00 -0.03 -7.94
C ASN A 17 -16.70 -0.85 -7.83
N MET A 18 -16.36 -1.56 -8.92
CA MET A 18 -15.09 -2.27 -9.07
C MET A 18 -13.92 -1.28 -9.01
N GLU A 19 -13.97 -0.21 -9.81
CA GLU A 19 -12.94 0.82 -9.83
C GLU A 19 -12.82 1.50 -8.47
N TYR A 20 -13.93 1.82 -7.80
CA TYR A 20 -13.94 2.39 -6.44
C TYR A 20 -13.15 1.55 -5.43
N SER A 21 -13.23 0.22 -5.57
CA SER A 21 -12.58 -0.74 -4.68
C SER A 21 -11.09 -0.92 -4.98
N ILE A 22 -10.69 -0.89 -6.26
CA ILE A 22 -9.30 -1.13 -6.71
C ILE A 22 -8.46 0.16 -6.68
N GLN A 23 -9.08 1.32 -6.87
CA GLN A 23 -8.40 2.60 -6.98
C GLN A 23 -7.40 2.90 -5.85
N PRO A 24 -7.69 2.66 -4.55
CA PRO A 24 -6.73 2.89 -3.47
C PRO A 24 -5.46 2.05 -3.60
N ILE A 25 -5.60 0.78 -3.98
CA ILE A 25 -4.46 -0.12 -4.23
C ILE A 25 -3.62 0.45 -5.39
N ARG A 26 -4.28 0.90 -6.47
CA ARG A 26 -3.59 1.47 -7.63
C ARG A 26 -2.80 2.74 -7.28
N TRP A 27 -3.40 3.64 -6.52
CA TRP A 27 -2.76 4.89 -6.09
C TRP A 27 -1.52 4.67 -5.23
N LEU A 28 -1.50 3.62 -4.42
CA LEU A 28 -0.38 3.34 -3.52
C LEU A 28 0.72 2.48 -4.15
N LEU A 29 0.36 1.50 -4.99
CA LEU A 29 1.34 0.61 -5.62
C LEU A 29 2.04 1.22 -6.84
N LYS A 30 1.38 2.12 -7.58
CA LYS A 30 1.95 2.69 -8.82
C LYS A 30 3.20 3.56 -8.55
N PRO A 31 3.21 4.47 -7.55
CA PRO A 31 4.38 5.30 -7.24
C PRO A 31 5.61 4.52 -6.74
N ILE A 32 5.44 3.30 -6.24
CA ILE A 32 6.54 2.43 -5.77
C ILE A 32 6.92 1.34 -6.78
N SER A 33 6.40 1.41 -8.00
CA SER A 33 6.60 0.41 -9.07
C SER A 33 6.16 -1.02 -8.73
N VAL A 34 5.22 -1.19 -7.80
CA VAL A 34 4.65 -2.51 -7.45
C VAL A 34 3.32 -2.75 -8.19
N TRP A 35 2.75 -1.74 -8.84
CA TRP A 35 1.50 -1.92 -9.57
C TRP A 35 1.68 -2.95 -10.70
N PRO A 36 0.85 -4.02 -10.73
CA PRO A 36 0.95 -5.02 -11.77
C PRO A 36 0.53 -4.40 -13.10
N VAL A 37 1.50 -4.18 -13.97
CA VAL A 37 1.27 -3.52 -15.25
C VAL A 37 0.51 -4.49 -16.18
N MET A 38 -0.78 -4.24 -16.41
CA MET A 38 -1.66 -5.07 -17.27
C MET A 38 -1.79 -4.43 -18.64
N ASP A 39 -1.60 -5.21 -19.70
CA ASP A 39 -1.86 -4.84 -21.12
C ASP A 39 -1.39 -3.42 -21.48
N SER A 40 -0.19 -3.10 -21.00
CA SER A 40 0.35 -1.76 -21.06
C SER A 40 1.23 -1.51 -22.27
N SER A 41 1.25 -0.24 -22.64
CA SER A 41 2.17 0.29 -23.64
C SER A 41 3.64 0.06 -23.24
N ILE A 42 4.52 -0.02 -24.24
CA ILE A 42 5.97 -0.16 -24.02
C ILE A 42 6.50 0.98 -23.12
N THR A 43 5.96 2.19 -23.29
CA THR A 43 6.33 3.38 -22.51
C THR A 43 6.02 3.23 -21.03
N GLU A 44 4.87 2.67 -20.66
CA GLU A 44 4.51 2.42 -19.26
C GLU A 44 5.39 1.35 -18.62
N LYS A 45 5.78 0.33 -19.38
CA LYS A 45 6.73 -0.70 -18.90
C LYS A 45 8.10 -0.08 -18.61
N ILE A 46 8.62 0.73 -19.54
CA ILE A 46 9.88 1.45 -19.37
C ILE A 46 9.79 2.38 -18.16
N SER A 47 8.71 3.16 -18.03
CA SER A 47 8.51 4.05 -16.89
C SER A 47 8.48 3.29 -15.55
N SER A 48 7.88 2.10 -15.51
CA SER A 48 7.88 1.26 -14.30
C SER A 48 9.29 0.76 -13.97
N VAL A 49 10.07 0.32 -14.97
CA VAL A 49 11.46 -0.13 -14.75
C VAL A 49 12.34 1.02 -14.24
N ILE A 50 12.22 2.21 -14.83
CA ILE A 50 12.95 3.41 -14.36
C ILE A 50 12.57 3.73 -12.91
N LEU A 51 11.27 3.69 -12.58
CA LEU A 51 10.79 3.95 -11.23
C LEU A 51 11.29 2.90 -10.23
N LEU A 52 11.32 1.62 -10.60
CA LEU A 52 11.90 0.54 -9.79
C LEU A 52 13.38 0.81 -9.50
N ILE A 53 14.17 1.13 -10.53
CA ILE A 53 15.60 1.44 -10.38
C ILE A 53 15.77 2.65 -9.45
N ALA A 54 14.95 3.69 -9.61
CA ALA A 54 14.97 4.87 -8.76
C ALA A 54 14.63 4.53 -7.29
N CYS A 55 13.60 3.73 -7.03
CA CYS A 55 13.25 3.28 -5.68
C CYS A 55 14.38 2.48 -5.03
N ILE A 56 14.99 1.54 -5.75
CA ILE A 56 16.12 0.74 -5.26
C ILE A 56 17.33 1.64 -4.97
N PHE A 57 17.65 2.56 -5.88
CA PHE A 57 18.74 3.52 -5.69
C PHE A 57 18.52 4.36 -4.43
N LEU A 58 17.32 4.92 -4.23
CA LEU A 58 16.98 5.70 -3.05
C LEU A 58 17.16 4.88 -1.76
N ILE A 59 16.65 3.65 -1.70
CA ILE A 59 16.82 2.79 -0.52
C ILE A 59 18.30 2.52 -0.23
N ILE A 60 19.09 2.14 -1.25
CA ILE A 60 20.52 1.83 -1.10
C ILE A 60 21.31 3.08 -0.68
N SER A 61 20.97 4.26 -1.22
CA SER A 61 21.62 5.53 -0.92
C SER A 61 21.52 5.95 0.55
N ILE A 62 20.58 5.37 1.30
CA ILE A 62 20.47 5.56 2.75
C ILE A 62 21.06 4.38 3.51
N LEU A 63 20.72 3.16 3.10
CA LEU A 63 21.12 1.95 3.81
C LEU A 63 22.65 1.83 3.92
N VAL A 64 23.35 2.04 2.80
CA VAL A 64 24.80 1.85 2.73
C VAL A 64 25.54 2.93 3.53
N PRO A 65 25.31 4.25 3.33
CA PRO A 65 26.01 5.26 4.11
C PRO A 65 25.65 5.21 5.60
N CYS A 66 24.42 4.84 5.96
CA CYS A 66 24.02 4.69 7.37
C CYS A 66 24.74 3.51 8.03
N ALA A 67 24.80 2.36 7.37
CA ALA A 67 25.54 1.20 7.86
C ALA A 67 27.03 1.51 8.01
N LEU A 68 27.65 2.13 7.00
CA LEU A 68 29.06 2.53 7.06
C LEU A 68 29.32 3.53 8.19
N ALA A 69 28.40 4.47 8.44
CA ALA A 69 28.51 5.40 9.56
C ALA A 69 28.44 4.71 10.93
N ILE A 70 27.69 3.62 11.07
CA ILE A 70 27.60 2.88 12.33
C ILE A 70 28.82 1.98 12.52
N PHE A 71 29.27 1.29 11.47
CA PHE A 71 30.32 0.27 11.56
C PHE A 71 31.74 0.83 11.42
N LEU A 72 31.96 1.80 10.51
CA LEU A 72 33.30 2.28 10.14
C LEU A 72 33.64 3.68 10.66
N ASP A 73 32.66 4.41 11.21
CA ASP A 73 32.95 5.71 11.80
C ASP A 73 33.50 5.53 13.22
N GLU A 74 34.82 5.71 13.35
CA GLU A 74 35.53 5.61 14.62
C GLU A 74 35.31 6.85 15.50
N THR A 75 34.87 7.96 14.93
CA THR A 75 34.60 9.19 15.71
C THR A 75 33.25 9.15 16.44
N LYS A 76 32.41 8.13 16.17
CA LYS A 76 31.12 7.97 16.85
C LYS A 76 31.24 7.09 18.09
N ASP A 77 30.83 7.64 19.23
CA ASP A 77 30.71 6.90 20.47
C ASP A 77 29.67 5.78 20.37
N VAL A 78 29.83 4.75 21.20
CA VAL A 78 28.94 3.58 21.27
C VAL A 78 27.48 3.99 21.48
N ASN A 79 27.21 5.01 22.30
CA ASN A 79 25.87 5.52 22.53
C ASN A 79 25.22 6.11 21.26
N MET A 80 26.00 6.80 20.42
CA MET A 80 25.50 7.31 19.14
C MET A 80 25.23 6.18 18.16
N LYS A 81 26.11 5.17 18.11
CA LYS A 81 25.93 3.97 17.27
C LYS A 81 24.66 3.19 17.65
N ILE A 82 24.41 3.01 18.95
CA ILE A 82 23.19 2.34 19.45
C ILE A 82 21.94 3.15 19.07
N ARG A 83 21.98 4.49 19.21
CA ARG A 83 20.86 5.36 18.80
C ARG A 83 20.55 5.26 17.31
N ASP A 84 21.58 5.23 16.47
CA ASP A 84 21.44 5.18 15.01
C ASP A 84 21.06 3.77 14.50
N PHE A 85 21.30 2.73 15.29
CA PHE A 85 20.91 1.35 14.97
C PHE A 85 19.39 1.15 14.86
N GLY A 86 18.61 1.85 15.69
CA GLY A 86 17.14 1.83 15.63
C GLY A 86 16.62 2.20 14.24
N PRO A 87 16.93 3.41 13.73
CA PRO A 87 16.62 3.79 12.35
C PRO A 87 17.12 2.78 11.32
N LEU A 88 18.38 2.32 11.40
CA LEU A 88 18.93 1.34 10.45
C LEU A 88 18.09 0.05 10.40
N SER A 89 17.70 -0.48 11.56
CA SER A 89 16.86 -1.69 11.63
C SER A 89 15.48 -1.49 10.99
N ASN A 90 14.89 -0.31 11.14
CA ASN A 90 13.63 0.05 10.48
C ASN A 90 13.78 0.11 8.95
N TRP A 91 14.88 0.67 8.44
CA TRP A 91 15.21 0.70 7.01
C TRP A 91 15.41 -0.70 6.43
N MET A 92 16.07 -1.60 7.17
CA MET A 92 16.21 -3.00 6.78
C MET A 92 14.86 -3.70 6.68
N LEU A 93 13.97 -3.49 7.67
CA LEU A 93 12.62 -4.06 7.66
C LEU A 93 11.78 -3.51 6.50
N ALA A 94 11.86 -2.22 6.21
CA ALA A 94 11.17 -1.62 5.07
C ALA A 94 11.67 -2.18 3.73
N SER A 95 12.97 -2.41 3.60
CA SER A 95 13.58 -3.04 2.43
C SER A 95 13.08 -4.47 2.26
N PHE A 96 13.00 -5.24 3.35
CA PHE A 96 12.43 -6.59 3.33
C PHE A 96 10.95 -6.59 2.89
N LYS A 97 10.14 -5.67 3.42
CA LYS A 97 8.75 -5.47 2.99
C LYS A 97 8.65 -5.14 1.50
N TYR A 98 9.54 -4.29 0.99
CA TYR A 98 9.56 -3.94 -0.43
C TYR A 98 9.88 -5.14 -1.32
N THR A 99 10.92 -5.90 -0.97
CA THR A 99 11.25 -7.14 -1.68
C THR A 99 10.11 -8.15 -1.65
N SER A 100 9.44 -8.31 -0.51
CA SER A 100 8.27 -9.18 -0.38
C SER A 100 7.14 -8.74 -1.32
N LEU A 101 6.82 -7.44 -1.39
CA LEU A 101 5.82 -6.91 -2.32
C LEU A 101 6.19 -7.16 -3.80
N LEU A 102 7.47 -7.03 -4.14
CA LEU A 102 7.96 -7.27 -5.50
C LEU A 102 7.86 -8.75 -5.89
N ILE A 103 8.23 -9.67 -4.99
CA ILE A 103 8.12 -11.12 -5.21
C ILE A 103 6.64 -11.52 -5.42
N HIS A 104 5.74 -10.97 -4.60
CA HIS A 104 4.31 -11.29 -4.63
C HIS A 104 3.49 -10.40 -5.59
N VAL A 105 4.12 -9.68 -6.52
CA VAL A 105 3.39 -8.84 -7.49
C VAL A 105 2.43 -9.66 -8.36
N GLY A 106 2.78 -10.91 -8.66
CA GLY A 106 1.93 -11.86 -9.37
C GLY A 106 0.68 -12.24 -8.58
N ASP A 107 0.84 -12.47 -7.28
CA ASP A 107 -0.26 -12.82 -6.38
C ASP A 107 -1.20 -11.62 -6.17
N ILE A 108 -0.64 -10.42 -5.98
CA ILE A 108 -1.41 -9.17 -5.91
C ILE A 108 -2.26 -9.00 -7.18
N ARG A 109 -1.68 -9.27 -8.36
CA ARG A 109 -2.40 -9.24 -9.63
C ARG A 109 -3.55 -10.23 -9.64
N GLN A 110 -3.32 -11.45 -9.16
CA GLN A 110 -4.36 -12.47 -9.08
C GLN A 110 -5.49 -12.03 -8.13
N CYS A 111 -5.18 -11.49 -6.95
CA CYS A 111 -6.17 -10.95 -6.03
C CYS A 111 -7.01 -9.82 -6.66
N ILE A 112 -6.37 -8.90 -7.40
CA ILE A 112 -7.11 -7.84 -8.11
C ILE A 112 -8.07 -8.44 -9.15
N LYS A 113 -7.63 -9.43 -9.93
CA LYS A 113 -8.51 -10.14 -10.89
C LYS A 113 -9.69 -10.86 -10.21
N HIS A 114 -9.47 -11.42 -9.01
CA HIS A 114 -10.55 -12.00 -8.23
C HIS A 114 -11.57 -10.93 -7.81
N ILE A 115 -11.11 -9.77 -7.32
CA ILE A 115 -11.99 -8.63 -7.02
C ILE A 115 -12.81 -8.23 -8.24
N GLU A 116 -12.19 -8.09 -9.42
CA GLU A 116 -12.89 -7.74 -10.66
C GLU A 116 -13.95 -8.77 -11.03
N THR A 117 -13.62 -10.06 -10.92
CA THR A 117 -14.54 -11.17 -11.23
C THR A 117 -15.73 -11.17 -10.27
N ASP A 118 -15.45 -10.98 -8.98
CA ASP A 118 -16.48 -10.92 -7.94
C ASP A 118 -17.44 -9.76 -8.16
N TRP A 119 -16.94 -8.57 -8.51
CA TRP A 119 -17.81 -7.42 -8.83
C TRP A 119 -18.69 -7.65 -10.05
N ARG A 120 -18.19 -8.37 -11.06
CA ARG A 120 -18.98 -8.76 -12.24
C ARG A 120 -20.05 -9.80 -11.93
N ALA A 121 -19.82 -10.66 -10.93
CA ALA A 121 -20.74 -11.73 -10.55
C ALA A 121 -21.93 -11.24 -9.70
N ILE A 122 -21.85 -10.03 -9.14
CA ILE A 122 -22.92 -9.47 -8.31
C ILE A 122 -24.14 -9.13 -9.16
N THR A 123 -25.27 -9.76 -8.84
CA THR A 123 -26.55 -9.54 -9.53
C THR A 123 -27.64 -8.99 -8.61
N LYS A 124 -27.46 -9.10 -7.28
CA LYS A 124 -28.44 -8.62 -6.29
C LYS A 124 -28.00 -7.34 -5.61
N PHE A 125 -28.97 -6.45 -5.37
CA PHE A 125 -28.73 -5.17 -4.70
C PHE A 125 -28.18 -5.34 -3.27
N GLU A 126 -28.69 -6.31 -2.51
CA GLU A 126 -28.21 -6.57 -1.14
C GLU A 126 -26.75 -7.02 -1.12
N GLU A 127 -26.34 -7.86 -2.08
CA GLU A 127 -24.95 -8.31 -2.24
C GLU A 127 -24.04 -7.13 -2.57
N GLN A 128 -24.46 -6.28 -3.53
CA GLN A 128 -23.74 -5.05 -3.87
C GLN A 128 -23.57 -4.12 -2.66
N LYS A 129 -24.63 -3.93 -1.87
CA LYS A 129 -24.62 -3.07 -0.68
C LYS A 129 -23.66 -3.58 0.38
N VAL A 130 -23.59 -4.90 0.60
CA VAL A 130 -22.61 -5.53 1.49
C VAL A 130 -21.19 -5.29 0.99
N MET A 131 -20.92 -5.53 -0.30
CA MET A 131 -19.60 -5.31 -0.88
C MET A 131 -19.14 -3.86 -0.80
N LEU A 132 -20.02 -2.92 -1.16
CA LEU A 132 -19.73 -1.48 -1.09
C LEU A 132 -19.47 -1.01 0.34
N ARG A 133 -20.19 -1.53 1.33
CA ARG A 133 -19.94 -1.22 2.74
C ARG A 133 -18.53 -1.64 3.15
N ASN A 134 -18.11 -2.86 2.80
CA ASN A 134 -16.76 -3.33 3.15
C ASN A 134 -15.68 -2.57 2.36
N ALA A 135 -15.89 -2.31 1.07
CA ALA A 135 -14.98 -1.51 0.23
C ALA A 135 -14.79 -0.10 0.78
N ARG A 136 -15.86 0.55 1.27
CA ARG A 136 -15.79 1.87 1.91
C ARG A 136 -14.92 1.86 3.17
N ILE A 137 -15.05 0.84 4.01
CA ILE A 137 -14.23 0.69 5.23
C ILE A 137 -12.77 0.45 4.85
N GLY A 138 -12.50 -0.40 3.85
CA GLY A 138 -11.13 -0.71 3.44
C GLY A 138 -10.43 0.49 2.82
N ARG A 139 -11.17 1.25 2.00
CA ARG A 139 -10.73 2.53 1.46
C ARG A 139 -10.46 3.56 2.56
N PHE A 140 -11.34 3.66 3.56
CA PHE A 140 -11.13 4.57 4.68
C PHE A 140 -9.83 4.24 5.43
N ILE A 141 -9.61 2.95 5.75
CA ILE A 141 -8.38 2.50 6.42
C ILE A 141 -7.14 2.82 5.57
N ALA A 142 -7.19 2.57 4.26
CA ALA A 142 -6.09 2.82 3.34
C ALA A 142 -5.75 4.32 3.21
N ILE A 143 -6.76 5.18 3.07
CA ILE A 143 -6.54 6.63 2.98
C ILE A 143 -6.06 7.18 4.31
N PHE A 144 -6.67 6.76 5.42
CA PHE A 144 -6.26 7.18 6.75
C PHE A 144 -4.80 6.80 7.05
N SER A 145 -4.41 5.55 6.76
CA SER A 145 -3.03 5.10 6.96
C SER A 145 -2.04 5.87 6.07
N ALA A 146 -2.40 6.14 4.81
CA ALA A 146 -1.58 6.94 3.90
C ALA A 146 -1.38 8.37 4.41
N VAL A 147 -2.46 9.07 4.75
CA VAL A 147 -2.42 10.47 5.25
C VAL A 147 -1.62 10.54 6.54
N PHE A 148 -1.88 9.63 7.49
CA PHE A 148 -1.19 9.60 8.76
C PHE A 148 0.33 9.41 8.58
N MET A 149 0.74 8.40 7.81
CA MET A 149 2.15 8.07 7.61
C MET A 149 2.90 9.16 6.82
N HIS A 150 2.29 9.72 5.77
CA HIS A 150 2.93 10.77 4.99
C HIS A 150 2.99 12.10 5.74
N SER A 151 1.95 12.46 6.51
CA SER A 151 1.98 13.69 7.32
C SER A 151 3.12 13.69 8.35
N GLY A 152 3.48 12.52 8.91
CA GLY A 152 4.66 12.36 9.75
C GLY A 152 5.97 12.70 9.03
N VAL A 153 6.15 12.24 7.79
CA VAL A 153 7.35 12.56 6.99
C VAL A 153 7.40 14.04 6.65
N PHE A 154 6.28 14.62 6.22
CA PHE A 154 6.21 16.02 5.84
C PHE A 154 6.45 16.94 7.03
N SER A 155 5.79 16.69 8.17
CA SER A 155 5.98 17.49 9.39
C SER A 155 7.41 17.43 9.90
N TYR A 156 8.01 16.23 9.94
CA TYR A 156 9.41 16.06 10.30
C TYR A 156 10.36 16.84 9.36
N SER A 157 10.12 16.74 8.04
CA SER A 157 10.95 17.41 7.04
C SER A 157 10.85 18.94 7.12
N ILE A 158 9.64 19.47 7.33
CA ILE A 158 9.40 20.92 7.52
C ILE A 158 10.10 21.41 8.80
N PHE A 159 9.91 20.71 9.92
CA PHE A 159 10.52 21.08 11.18
C PHE A 159 12.06 21.12 11.10
N ARG A 160 12.67 20.12 10.45
CA ARG A 160 14.12 20.08 10.22
C ARG A 160 14.59 21.17 9.26
N GLY A 161 13.84 21.46 8.20
CA GLY A 161 14.16 22.55 7.27
C GLY A 161 14.10 23.94 7.93
N MET A 162 13.10 24.18 8.79
CA MET A 162 12.95 25.46 9.50
C MET A 162 14.04 25.68 10.53
N THR A 163 14.36 24.67 11.35
CA THR A 163 15.41 24.78 12.38
C THR A 163 16.79 25.00 11.75
N LEU A 164 17.05 24.40 10.59
CA LEU A 164 18.26 24.68 9.81
C LEU A 164 18.31 26.14 9.33
N GLY A 165 17.21 26.66 8.76
CA GLY A 165 17.13 28.06 8.30
C GLY A 165 17.41 29.08 9.42
N GLU A 166 16.85 28.86 10.61
CA GLU A 166 17.09 29.74 11.78
C GLU A 166 18.55 29.70 12.26
N SER A 167 19.20 28.53 12.22
CA SER A 167 20.60 28.39 12.64
C SER A 167 21.58 29.15 11.73
N ILE A 168 21.30 29.17 10.42
CA ILE A 168 22.08 29.87 9.41
C ILE A 168 21.94 31.39 9.57
N VAL A 169 20.71 31.88 9.79
CA VAL A 169 20.44 33.33 9.98
C VAL A 169 21.09 33.87 11.25
N LYS A 170 21.21 33.05 12.31
CA LYS A 170 21.84 33.46 13.58
C LYS A 170 23.38 33.47 13.55
N GLY A 171 24.02 33.17 12.42
CA GLY A 171 25.49 33.19 12.31
C GLY A 171 26.20 32.11 13.13
N ASN A 172 25.47 31.09 13.60
CA ASN A 172 26.03 29.94 14.29
C ASN A 172 26.64 29.00 13.24
N ASN A 173 27.83 29.34 12.73
CA ASN A 173 28.54 28.60 11.67
C ASN A 173 28.92 27.15 12.05
N ALA A 174 28.61 26.70 13.27
CA ALA A 174 29.06 25.42 13.82
C ALA A 174 27.97 24.61 14.57
N SER A 175 26.70 25.04 14.60
CA SER A 175 25.63 24.16 15.08
C SER A 175 25.27 23.19 13.94
N GLU A 176 26.12 22.18 13.80
CA GLU A 176 26.06 21.03 12.90
C GLU A 176 24.78 20.93 12.06
N ARG A 177 24.92 21.10 10.75
CA ARG A 177 23.92 20.69 9.77
C ARG A 177 23.73 19.18 9.86
N SER A 178 22.97 18.73 10.86
CA SER A 178 22.76 17.32 11.12
C SER A 178 21.76 16.78 10.10
N LEU A 179 22.09 15.65 9.49
CA LEU A 179 21.18 14.93 8.61
C LEU A 179 20.12 14.17 9.45
N PRO A 180 18.92 13.93 8.90
CA PRO A 180 17.89 13.11 9.54
C PRO A 180 18.36 11.72 9.96
N PHE A 181 19.14 11.08 9.10
CA PHE A 181 19.73 9.77 9.32
C PHE A 181 21.25 9.87 9.26
N ALA A 182 21.91 8.99 10.02
CA ALA A 182 23.36 8.84 9.99
C ALA A 182 23.86 8.67 8.55
N PHE A 183 24.92 9.39 8.21
CA PHE A 183 25.55 9.35 6.90
C PHE A 183 27.06 9.32 7.08
N TYR A 184 27.74 8.50 6.28
CA TYR A 184 29.19 8.36 6.36
C TYR A 184 29.87 9.46 5.55
N ASN A 185 30.31 10.52 6.23
CA ASN A 185 30.86 11.72 5.61
C ASN A 185 32.10 11.50 4.73
N LYS A 186 32.81 10.35 4.86
CA LYS A 186 33.92 10.02 3.96
C LYS A 186 33.49 9.65 2.53
N ILE A 187 32.21 9.29 2.31
CA ILE A 187 31.67 9.10 0.95
C ILE A 187 31.48 10.45 0.28
N LEU A 188 30.91 11.39 1.03
CA LEU A 188 30.50 12.69 0.56
C LEU A 188 30.51 13.64 1.74
N ASP A 189 31.24 14.74 1.65
CA ASP A 189 31.26 15.74 2.71
C ASP A 189 29.94 16.50 2.73
N THR A 190 29.06 16.15 3.67
CA THR A 190 27.76 16.81 3.85
C THR A 190 27.80 17.97 4.83
N THR A 191 28.99 18.39 5.30
CA THR A 191 29.11 19.54 6.20
C THR A 191 28.96 20.88 5.47
N THR A 192 29.15 20.87 4.14
CA THR A 192 29.11 22.06 3.29
C THR A 192 27.93 22.03 2.29
N SER A 193 27.51 23.22 1.86
CA SER A 193 26.57 23.39 0.76
C SER A 193 27.31 23.25 -0.58
N PRO A 194 26.72 22.63 -1.64
CA PRO A 194 25.34 22.17 -1.79
C PRO A 194 25.09 20.71 -1.37
N MET A 195 26.11 20.03 -0.84
CA MET A 195 26.08 18.58 -0.64
C MET A 195 25.10 18.17 0.46
N TYR A 196 25.01 18.97 1.52
CA TYR A 196 24.01 18.79 2.56
C TYR A 196 22.59 18.76 1.99
N GLU A 197 22.23 19.76 1.17
CA GLU A 197 20.89 19.92 0.63
C GLU A 197 20.51 18.76 -0.31
N ILE A 198 21.48 18.28 -1.10
CA ILE A 198 21.32 17.12 -1.97
C ILE A 198 21.04 15.86 -1.14
N VAL A 199 21.88 15.55 -0.15
CA VAL A 199 21.72 14.35 0.67
C VAL A 199 20.43 14.42 1.47
N PHE A 200 20.12 15.56 2.09
CA PHE A 200 18.87 15.78 2.80
C PHE A 200 17.65 15.48 1.91
N THR A 201 17.64 15.99 0.69
CA THR A 201 16.56 15.75 -0.27
C THR A 201 16.45 14.26 -0.61
N ILE A 202 17.58 13.57 -0.83
CA ILE A 202 17.61 12.12 -1.04
C ILE A 202 17.06 11.38 0.17
N GLN A 203 17.39 11.78 1.41
CA GLN A 203 16.85 11.15 2.63
C GLN A 203 15.33 11.35 2.74
N CYS A 204 14.81 12.53 2.41
CA CYS A 204 13.37 12.80 2.39
C CYS A 204 12.64 11.95 1.35
N LEU A 205 13.15 11.90 0.12
CA LEU A 205 12.57 11.09 -0.96
C LEU A 205 12.61 9.60 -0.63
N SER A 206 13.74 9.12 -0.09
CA SER A 206 13.89 7.72 0.33
C SER A 206 12.90 7.39 1.45
N THR A 207 12.71 8.29 2.41
CA THR A 207 11.75 8.12 3.52
C THR A 207 10.32 8.04 3.00
N PHE A 208 9.99 8.88 2.02
CA PHE A 208 8.70 8.82 1.33
C PHE A 208 8.47 7.46 0.66
N VAL A 209 9.49 6.90 -0.01
CA VAL A 209 9.40 5.58 -0.65
C VAL A 209 9.15 4.48 0.39
N VAL A 210 9.96 4.38 1.46
CA VAL A 210 9.78 3.31 2.46
C VAL A 210 8.48 3.41 3.25
N ASN A 211 7.99 4.63 3.50
CA ASN A 211 6.67 4.82 4.09
C ASN A 211 5.56 4.41 3.12
N SER A 212 5.70 4.74 1.83
CA SER A 212 4.76 4.30 0.79
C SER A 212 4.68 2.77 0.70
N VAL A 213 5.80 2.06 0.84
CA VAL A 213 5.85 0.59 0.91
C VAL A 213 5.03 0.07 2.10
N THR A 214 5.21 0.67 3.27
CA THR A 214 4.50 0.26 4.49
C THR A 214 3.00 0.52 4.39
N VAL A 215 2.63 1.70 3.91
CA VAL A 215 1.23 2.08 3.66
C VAL A 215 0.58 1.17 2.63
N SER A 216 1.31 0.83 1.56
CA SER A 216 0.83 -0.08 0.51
C SER A 216 0.50 -1.47 1.05
N ALA A 217 1.37 -2.03 1.91
CA ALA A 217 1.09 -3.30 2.57
C ALA A 217 -0.18 -3.23 3.44
N CYS A 218 -0.34 -2.14 4.21
CA CYS A 218 -1.55 -1.93 5.01
C CYS A 218 -2.81 -1.81 4.15
N CYS A 219 -2.75 -1.07 3.04
CA CYS A 219 -3.85 -0.91 2.09
C CYS A 219 -4.23 -2.23 1.43
N LEU A 220 -3.25 -3.02 0.98
CA LEU A 220 -3.52 -4.33 0.38
C LEU A 220 -4.25 -5.21 1.38
N THR A 221 -3.73 -5.32 2.60
CA THR A 221 -4.36 -6.09 3.67
C THR A 221 -5.77 -5.60 3.96
N SER A 222 -5.98 -4.29 4.15
CA SER A 222 -7.30 -3.76 4.51
C SER A 222 -8.33 -4.00 3.40
N VAL A 223 -7.97 -3.74 2.14
CA VAL A 223 -8.88 -3.90 1.01
C VAL A 223 -9.18 -5.37 0.75
N PHE A 224 -8.17 -6.25 0.74
CA PHE A 224 -8.37 -7.68 0.48
C PHE A 224 -9.15 -8.37 1.59
N VAL A 225 -8.79 -8.12 2.86
CA VAL A 225 -9.51 -8.71 4.00
C VAL A 225 -10.96 -8.25 4.01
N LEU A 226 -11.22 -6.96 3.79
CA LEU A 226 -12.60 -6.46 3.79
C LEU A 226 -13.40 -6.93 2.58
N HIS A 227 -12.78 -7.06 1.41
CA HIS A 227 -13.41 -7.69 0.24
C HIS A 227 -13.79 -9.15 0.54
N ALA A 228 -12.88 -9.94 1.09
CA ALA A 228 -13.13 -11.33 1.49
C ALA A 228 -14.24 -11.42 2.56
N CYS A 229 -14.21 -10.56 3.57
CA CYS A 229 -15.28 -10.45 4.57
C CYS A 229 -16.64 -10.09 3.94
N GLY A 230 -16.66 -9.29 2.87
CA GLY A 230 -17.86 -9.00 2.09
C GLY A 230 -18.40 -10.24 1.39
N GLN A 231 -17.53 -10.98 0.69
CA GLN A 231 -17.89 -12.23 0.02
C GLN A 231 -18.39 -13.29 1.01
N LEU A 232 -17.72 -13.44 2.16
CA LEU A 232 -18.15 -14.37 3.21
C LEU A 232 -19.54 -14.01 3.76
N LYS A 233 -19.85 -12.72 3.96
CA LYS A 233 -21.19 -12.28 4.38
C LYS A 233 -22.26 -12.61 3.34
N ILE A 234 -21.95 -12.45 2.07
CA ILE A 234 -22.85 -12.84 0.97
C ILE A 234 -23.08 -14.35 0.99
N LEU A 235 -22.01 -15.14 1.10
CA LEU A 235 -22.08 -16.59 1.16
C LEU A 235 -22.92 -17.08 2.34
N MET A 236 -22.73 -16.49 3.53
CA MET A 236 -23.54 -16.79 4.71
C MET A 236 -25.02 -16.49 4.47
N SER A 237 -25.34 -15.32 3.90
CA SER A 237 -26.72 -14.96 3.58
C SER A 237 -27.37 -15.91 2.56
N LEU A 238 -26.59 -16.39 1.58
CA LEU A 238 -27.05 -17.39 0.63
C LEU A 238 -27.34 -18.72 1.33
N LEU A 239 -26.44 -19.18 2.20
CA LEU A 239 -26.62 -20.42 2.96
C LEU A 239 -27.86 -20.37 3.84
N ASP A 240 -28.08 -19.27 4.56
CA ASP A 240 -29.26 -19.07 5.41
C ASP A 240 -30.56 -19.10 4.59
N SER A 241 -30.56 -18.47 3.41
CA SER A 241 -31.72 -18.52 2.51
C SER A 241 -32.03 -19.95 2.05
N LEU A 242 -31.00 -20.75 1.77
CA LEU A 242 -31.15 -22.14 1.33
C LEU A 242 -31.63 -23.07 2.46
N ILE A 243 -31.18 -22.86 3.69
CA ILE A 243 -31.68 -23.61 4.86
C ILE A 243 -33.15 -23.29 5.08
N ASN A 244 -33.53 -22.01 5.00
CA ASN A 244 -34.92 -21.58 5.15
C ASN A 244 -35.83 -22.08 4.03
N GLU A 245 -35.32 -22.21 2.80
CA GLU A 245 -36.04 -22.83 1.67
C GLU A 245 -36.14 -24.37 1.81
N ARG A 246 -35.07 -25.04 2.27
CA ARG A 246 -35.06 -26.49 2.55
C ARG A 246 -36.09 -26.86 3.62
N ASN A 247 -36.27 -26.01 4.63
CA ASN A 247 -37.32 -26.15 5.63
C ASN A 247 -38.74 -25.95 5.06
N LYS A 248 -38.87 -25.46 3.82
CA LYS A 248 -40.15 -25.17 3.15
C LYS A 248 -40.56 -26.15 2.04
N LYS A 249 -39.67 -26.96 1.41
CA LYS A 249 -39.98 -28.19 0.60
C LYS A 249 -38.73 -28.82 -0.08
N THR A 250 -38.80 -30.13 -0.36
CA THR A 250 -37.73 -31.09 -0.72
C THR A 250 -37.26 -31.13 -2.20
N ASP A 251 -36.04 -31.68 -2.37
CA ASP A 251 -35.46 -32.41 -3.54
C ASP A 251 -34.46 -31.74 -4.53
N PHE A 252 -34.04 -30.48 -4.34
CA PHE A 252 -32.98 -29.85 -5.18
C PHE A 252 -31.62 -29.67 -4.48
N SER A 253 -31.42 -30.35 -3.35
CA SER A 253 -30.39 -29.92 -2.37
C SER A 253 -28.97 -30.38 -2.68
N GLN A 254 -28.77 -31.45 -3.46
CA GLN A 254 -27.43 -32.00 -3.74
C GLN A 254 -26.65 -31.17 -4.76
N GLN A 255 -27.29 -30.73 -5.85
CA GLN A 255 -26.64 -29.90 -6.89
C GLN A 255 -26.22 -28.53 -6.36
N LYS A 256 -27.02 -27.93 -5.46
CA LYS A 256 -26.70 -26.66 -4.84
C LYS A 256 -25.62 -26.78 -3.76
N PHE A 257 -25.52 -27.92 -3.06
CA PHE A 257 -24.42 -28.18 -2.12
C PHE A 257 -23.06 -28.25 -2.83
N ALA A 258 -23.02 -28.85 -4.02
CA ALA A 258 -21.82 -28.87 -4.84
C ALA A 258 -21.36 -27.45 -5.20
N ILE A 259 -22.28 -26.55 -5.55
CA ILE A 259 -21.98 -25.14 -5.84
C ILE A 259 -21.42 -24.43 -4.59
N ILE A 260 -21.96 -24.70 -3.41
CA ILE A 260 -21.49 -24.09 -2.15
C ILE A 260 -20.09 -24.60 -1.78
N VAL A 261 -19.84 -25.90 -1.90
CA VAL A 261 -18.52 -26.48 -1.65
C VAL A 261 -17.51 -25.95 -2.66
N GLU A 262 -17.88 -25.82 -3.93
CA GLU A 262 -17.02 -25.22 -4.94
C GLU A 262 -16.73 -23.74 -4.65
N HIS A 263 -17.72 -22.97 -4.22
CA HIS A 263 -17.55 -21.56 -3.85
C HIS A 263 -16.67 -21.41 -2.59
N HIS A 264 -16.86 -22.26 -1.58
CA HIS A 264 -16.05 -22.27 -0.36
C HIS A 264 -14.59 -22.69 -0.65
N LEU A 265 -14.38 -23.66 -1.54
CA LEU A 265 -13.04 -24.04 -2.01
C LEU A 265 -12.38 -22.95 -2.86
N ARG A 266 -13.16 -22.15 -3.60
CA ARG A 266 -12.66 -21.04 -4.41
C ARG A 266 -12.31 -19.79 -3.58
N VAL A 267 -12.94 -19.62 -2.41
CA VAL A 267 -12.59 -18.58 -1.42
C VAL A 267 -11.35 -18.97 -0.60
N LEU A 268 -11.09 -20.27 -0.41
CA LEU A 268 -9.94 -20.79 0.35
C LEU A 268 -8.65 -20.89 -0.47
N ARG A 269 -8.71 -20.74 -1.80
CA ARG A 269 -7.60 -20.94 -2.74
C ARG A 269 -7.19 -19.62 -3.37
#